data_AF-A0ABD2P8C3-F1
#
_entry.id   AF-A0ABD2P8C3-F1
#
_cell.length_a   1.000
_cell.length_b   1.000
_cell.length_c   1.000
_cell.angle_alpha   90.00
_cell.angle_beta   90.00
_cell.angle_gamma   90.00
#
_symmetry.space_group_name_H-M   'P 1'
#
loop_
_entity.id
_entity.type
_entity.pdbx_description
1 polymer ?
#
loop_
_entity_poly.entity_id
_entity_poly.type
_entity_poly.pdbx_seq_one_letter_code
_entity_poly.pdbx_strand_id
1 'polypeptide(L)'
;MIRSKLRCVAKFYITLKEIVPHITKLEQCFDPEYYDDVIKAINVMCTLNEQTGCYKTPATAFAIGSYLKKISFYLVTEYIKRKDDVGQKNIKDFLHLLQEGLSHDIYKTVEENQLEQKRKRKIDLPNSEDIHCLSDYLEKQRIIYTKKLKSTFSVQVFKELMSILLVSLQIFNRRRAGEMERIKIDDFLKYEALEETDEMLENISEEEKRMEEIMGKLGRGVPVMIRKDNLESINLILEFREQMGVASTNPYLFGVPGSKTYSHLSATQLMNKYSNLCGAIKPETLRGTKLRKHFATKCATMNLGNTEIKDIADYMGHDERIHVDHYRLPNATKDIMRISNILETASGNKGENFGETSILNVSDSRSPDSRRNSTRLSWSQEEISLMEQKFLFHLENFENPSYDVCQEVINNSHILNHRKPEHLKAFISNQIQKGKQAPNTR
;
A
#
# COMPACT_ATOMS: atom_id res chain seq x y z
N MET A 1 16.34 6.98 -1.56
CA MET A 1 16.15 5.53 -1.80
C MET A 1 17.48 4.79 -2.01
N ILE A 2 18.37 5.22 -2.92
CA ILE A 2 19.66 4.53 -3.17
C ILE A 2 20.59 4.52 -1.95
N ARG A 3 20.70 5.64 -1.23
CA ARG A 3 21.58 5.75 -0.04
C ARG A 3 21.26 4.73 1.06
N SER A 4 19.98 4.38 1.29
CA SER A 4 19.65 3.40 2.33
C SER A 4 20.00 1.97 1.89
N LYS A 5 19.84 1.65 0.59
CA LYS A 5 20.26 0.36 0.02
C LYS A 5 21.76 0.17 0.16
N LEU A 6 22.55 1.17 -0.24
CA LEU A 6 24.01 1.14 -0.13
C LEU A 6 24.47 0.99 1.32
N ARG A 7 23.85 1.73 2.27
CA ARG A 7 24.16 1.57 3.70
C ARG A 7 23.84 0.18 4.22
N CYS A 8 22.75 -0.44 3.76
CA CYS A 8 22.37 -1.79 4.15
C CYS A 8 23.44 -2.80 3.69
N VAL A 9 23.80 -2.76 2.40
CA VAL A 9 24.82 -3.63 1.82
C VAL A 9 26.20 -3.39 2.44
N ALA A 10 26.57 -2.13 2.70
CA ALA A 10 27.84 -1.79 3.36
C ALA A 10 27.92 -2.35 4.78
N LYS A 11 26.84 -2.26 5.57
CA LYS A 11 26.78 -2.87 6.91
C LYS A 11 26.94 -4.38 6.84
N PHE A 12 26.22 -5.04 5.93
CA PHE A 12 26.37 -6.47 5.67
C PHE A 12 27.82 -6.83 5.35
N TYR A 13 28.46 -6.07 4.46
CA TYR A 13 29.83 -6.32 4.03
C TYR A 13 30.84 -6.16 5.18
N ILE A 14 30.64 -5.18 6.06
CA ILE A 14 31.46 -5.01 7.27
C ILE A 14 31.32 -6.22 8.19
N THR A 15 30.08 -6.65 8.46
CA THR A 15 29.81 -7.84 9.29
C THR A 15 30.39 -9.12 8.65
N LEU A 16 30.29 -9.26 7.33
CA LEU A 16 30.89 -10.40 6.63
C LEU A 16 32.41 -10.41 6.78
N LYS A 17 33.08 -9.26 6.70
CA LYS A 17 34.53 -9.15 6.89
C LYS A 17 35.00 -9.53 8.30
N GLU A 18 34.16 -9.32 9.30
CA GLU A 18 34.45 -9.76 10.67
C GLU A 18 34.43 -11.30 10.78
N ILE A 19 33.61 -11.97 9.97
CA ILE A 19 33.50 -13.43 9.91
C ILE A 19 34.56 -14.04 8.99
N VAL A 20 34.77 -13.40 7.82
CA VAL A 20 35.63 -13.88 6.73
C VAL A 20 36.59 -12.77 6.31
N PRO A 21 37.74 -12.59 7.00
CA PRO A 21 38.64 -11.44 6.79
C PRO A 21 39.32 -11.39 5.43
N HIS A 22 39.43 -12.52 4.72
CA HIS A 22 40.09 -12.61 3.42
C HIS A 22 39.22 -12.11 2.25
N ILE A 23 37.93 -11.86 2.48
CA ILE A 23 37.06 -11.23 1.49
C ILE A 23 37.42 -9.74 1.39
N THR A 24 37.99 -9.35 0.25
CA THR A 24 38.45 -7.97 -0.04
C THR A 24 37.50 -7.19 -0.93
N LYS A 25 36.68 -7.91 -1.72
CA LYS A 25 35.63 -7.37 -2.59
C LYS A 25 34.31 -8.08 -2.31
N LEU A 26 33.20 -7.33 -2.38
CA LEU A 26 31.87 -7.90 -2.21
C LEU A 26 31.56 -9.02 -3.23
N GLU A 27 32.12 -8.94 -4.44
CA GLU A 27 31.92 -9.95 -5.48
C GLU A 27 32.39 -11.36 -5.05
N GLN A 28 33.38 -11.44 -4.17
CA GLN A 28 33.95 -12.72 -3.70
C GLN A 28 33.00 -13.48 -2.79
N CYS A 29 32.07 -12.81 -2.10
CA CYS A 29 31.13 -13.49 -1.20
C CYS A 29 30.03 -14.26 -1.91
N PHE A 30 29.94 -14.15 -3.25
CA PHE A 30 28.96 -14.86 -4.06
C PHE A 30 29.52 -16.17 -4.61
N ASP A 31 30.66 -16.64 -4.09
CA ASP A 31 31.08 -18.02 -4.28
C ASP A 31 30.23 -18.95 -3.40
N PRO A 32 29.72 -20.09 -3.92
CA PRO A 32 28.99 -21.08 -3.13
C PRO A 32 29.70 -21.50 -1.85
N GLU A 33 31.03 -21.51 -1.80
CA GLU A 33 31.82 -21.83 -0.60
C GLU A 33 31.47 -20.93 0.60
N TYR A 34 31.15 -19.67 0.35
CA TYR A 34 30.85 -18.69 1.40
C TYR A 34 29.36 -18.57 1.73
N TYR A 35 28.52 -19.46 1.19
CA TYR A 35 27.07 -19.36 1.39
C TYR A 35 26.67 -19.33 2.87
N ASP A 36 27.20 -20.26 3.67
CA ASP A 36 26.89 -20.34 5.10
C ASP A 36 27.41 -19.12 5.87
N ASP A 37 28.58 -18.60 5.50
CA ASP A 37 29.14 -17.37 6.08
C ASP A 37 28.27 -16.14 5.75
N VAL A 38 27.71 -16.07 4.55
CA VAL A 38 26.77 -15.02 4.14
C VAL A 38 25.49 -15.08 4.98
N ILE A 39 24.92 -16.26 5.18
CA ILE A 39 23.74 -16.44 6.03
C ILE A 39 24.05 -16.06 7.47
N LYS A 40 25.19 -16.50 8.00
CA LYS A 40 25.68 -16.12 9.34
C LYS A 40 25.86 -14.61 9.48
N ALA A 41 26.43 -13.95 8.47
CA ALA A 41 26.59 -12.50 8.45
C ALA A 41 25.24 -11.77 8.48
N ILE A 42 24.23 -12.26 7.75
CA ILE A 42 22.87 -11.73 7.79
C ILE A 42 22.26 -11.88 9.19
N ASN A 43 22.44 -13.05 9.81
CA ASN A 43 21.92 -13.37 11.15
C ASN A 43 22.52 -12.46 12.22
N VAL A 44 23.84 -12.27 12.19
CA VAL A 44 24.55 -11.36 13.10
C VAL A 44 24.10 -9.92 12.87
N MET A 45 24.11 -9.45 11.62
CA MET A 45 23.73 -8.08 11.26
C MET A 45 22.29 -7.75 11.70
N CYS A 46 21.37 -8.70 11.55
CA CYS A 46 19.96 -8.49 11.84
C CYS A 46 19.55 -8.87 13.27
N THR A 47 20.52 -9.35 14.06
CA THR A 47 20.38 -9.80 15.45
C THR A 47 19.31 -10.88 15.58
N LEU A 48 19.59 -12.05 14.99
CA LEU A 48 18.79 -13.26 15.18
C LEU A 48 18.95 -13.75 16.63
N ASN A 49 17.84 -13.98 17.32
CA ASN A 49 17.84 -14.68 18.59
C ASN A 49 17.76 -16.20 18.33
N GLU A 50 18.85 -16.91 18.64
CA GLU A 50 18.94 -18.36 18.41
C GLU A 50 17.92 -19.16 19.25
N GLN A 51 17.48 -18.66 20.41
CA GLN A 51 16.52 -19.35 21.27
C GLN A 51 15.09 -19.26 20.75
N THR A 52 14.72 -18.13 20.15
CA THR A 52 13.35 -17.88 19.68
C THR A 52 13.22 -17.99 18.16
N GLY A 53 14.35 -18.09 17.44
CA GLY A 53 14.40 -17.94 15.98
C GLY A 53 14.03 -16.55 15.49
N CYS A 54 13.88 -15.54 16.36
CA CYS A 54 13.31 -14.25 15.95
C CYS A 54 14.38 -13.21 15.58
N TYR A 55 14.17 -12.49 14.48
CA TYR A 55 15.00 -11.33 14.14
C TYR A 55 14.53 -10.09 14.89
N LYS A 56 15.47 -9.34 15.47
CA LYS A 56 15.19 -7.99 16.01
C LYS A 56 14.80 -7.02 14.89
N THR A 57 15.46 -7.13 13.73
CA THR A 57 15.24 -6.25 12.56
C THR A 57 14.81 -7.03 11.31
N PRO A 58 13.62 -7.63 11.30
CA PRO A 58 13.19 -8.55 10.25
C PRO A 58 13.08 -7.88 8.87
N ALA A 59 12.72 -6.58 8.82
CA ALA A 59 12.70 -5.83 7.57
C ALA A 59 14.09 -5.67 6.93
N THR A 60 15.14 -5.55 7.75
CA THR A 60 16.52 -5.45 7.27
C THR A 60 16.98 -6.80 6.72
N ALA A 61 16.67 -7.90 7.40
CA ALA A 61 16.95 -9.27 6.94
C ALA A 61 16.28 -9.57 5.58
N PHE A 62 15.01 -9.18 5.42
CA PHE A 62 14.33 -9.26 4.12
C PHE A 62 15.07 -8.46 3.04
N ALA A 63 15.38 -7.19 3.36
CA ALA A 63 15.93 -6.25 2.42
C ALA A 63 17.32 -6.67 1.93
N ILE A 64 18.21 -7.13 2.83
CA ILE A 64 19.55 -7.57 2.44
C ILE A 64 19.51 -8.80 1.54
N GLY A 65 18.68 -9.81 1.85
CA GLY A 65 18.52 -10.98 0.97
C GLY A 65 18.03 -10.58 -0.43
N SER A 66 17.05 -9.66 -0.49
CA SER A 66 16.56 -9.11 -1.78
C SER A 66 17.65 -8.34 -2.54
N TYR A 67 18.52 -7.61 -1.84
CA TYR A 67 19.63 -6.88 -2.45
C TYR A 67 20.72 -7.81 -2.96
N LEU A 68 21.09 -8.83 -2.19
CA LEU A 68 22.06 -9.85 -2.62
C LEU A 68 21.59 -10.53 -3.90
N LYS A 69 20.32 -10.96 -3.97
CA LYS A 69 19.74 -11.53 -5.19
C LYS A 69 19.86 -10.60 -6.40
N LYS A 70 19.62 -9.28 -6.22
CA LYS A 70 19.77 -8.29 -7.29
C LYS A 70 21.23 -8.08 -7.71
N ILE A 71 22.15 -8.08 -6.75
CA ILE A 71 23.58 -7.97 -7.02
C ILE A 71 24.06 -9.22 -7.78
N SER A 72 23.62 -10.42 -7.40
CA SER A 72 23.91 -11.66 -8.14
C SER A 72 23.45 -11.59 -9.59
N PHE A 73 22.22 -11.13 -9.88
CA PHE A 73 21.76 -10.96 -11.26
C PHE A 73 22.62 -9.96 -12.06
N TYR A 74 23.03 -8.87 -11.42
CA TYR A 74 23.94 -7.91 -12.03
C TYR A 74 25.32 -8.54 -12.32
N LEU A 75 25.90 -9.26 -11.36
CA LEU A 75 27.19 -9.94 -11.52
C LEU A 75 27.16 -10.99 -12.63
N VAL A 76 26.09 -11.80 -12.73
CA VAL A 76 25.91 -12.73 -13.86
C VAL A 76 25.98 -11.98 -15.20
N THR A 77 25.32 -10.83 -15.30
CA THR A 77 25.34 -10.01 -16.53
C THR A 77 26.75 -9.48 -16.84
N GLU A 78 27.51 -9.08 -15.83
CA GLU A 78 28.89 -8.61 -15.99
C GLU A 78 29.87 -9.74 -16.37
N TYR A 79 29.75 -10.93 -15.77
CA TYR A 79 30.56 -12.09 -16.14
C TYR A 79 30.27 -12.57 -17.57
N ILE A 80 29.01 -12.50 -18.03
CA ILE A 80 28.63 -12.74 -19.44
C ILE A 80 29.37 -11.78 -20.37
N LYS A 81 29.38 -10.47 -20.06
CA LYS A 81 30.08 -9.48 -20.89
C LYS A 81 31.58 -9.73 -20.96
N ARG A 82 32.17 -10.21 -19.86
CA ARG A 82 33.60 -10.53 -19.74
C ARG A 82 33.98 -11.88 -20.34
N LYS A 83 33.00 -12.70 -20.75
CA LYS A 83 33.19 -14.10 -21.21
C LYS A 83 33.92 -14.96 -20.18
N ASP A 84 33.60 -14.77 -18.90
CA ASP A 84 34.14 -15.57 -17.80
C ASP A 84 33.07 -16.56 -17.33
N ASP A 85 33.16 -17.77 -17.86
CA ASP A 85 32.19 -18.84 -17.62
C ASP A 85 32.30 -19.43 -16.20
N VAL A 86 33.49 -19.40 -15.60
CA VAL A 86 33.73 -19.90 -14.24
C VAL A 86 33.06 -18.97 -13.23
N GLY A 87 33.35 -17.66 -13.33
CA GLY A 87 32.69 -16.66 -12.50
C GLY A 87 31.17 -16.67 -12.68
N GLN A 88 30.70 -16.82 -13.92
CA GLN A 88 29.26 -16.92 -14.20
C GLN A 88 28.61 -18.12 -13.49
N LYS A 89 29.26 -19.29 -13.53
CA LYS A 89 28.75 -20.52 -12.91
C LYS A 89 28.67 -20.37 -11.40
N ASN A 90 29.72 -19.89 -10.73
CA ASN A 90 29.74 -19.74 -9.28
C ASN A 90 28.59 -18.83 -8.78
N ILE A 91 28.34 -17.70 -9.45
CA ILE A 91 27.23 -16.81 -9.08
C ILE A 91 25.86 -17.47 -9.30
N LYS A 92 25.70 -18.26 -10.37
CA LYS A 92 24.44 -18.99 -10.63
C LYS A 92 24.18 -20.04 -9.57
N ASP A 93 25.20 -20.82 -9.20
CA ASP A 93 25.11 -21.85 -8.17
C ASP A 93 24.80 -21.20 -6.80
N PHE A 94 25.46 -20.09 -6.46
CA PHE A 94 25.14 -19.32 -5.26
C PHE A 94 23.71 -18.77 -5.28
N LEU A 95 23.23 -18.29 -6.43
CA LEU A 95 21.86 -17.78 -6.55
C LEU A 95 20.82 -18.88 -6.39
N HIS A 96 21.12 -20.12 -6.78
CA HIS A 96 20.28 -21.28 -6.50
C HIS A 96 20.21 -21.55 -5.00
N LEU A 97 21.36 -21.63 -4.32
CA LEU A 97 21.42 -21.78 -2.86
C LEU A 97 20.64 -20.68 -2.13
N LEU A 98 20.81 -19.42 -2.57
CA LEU A 98 20.11 -18.27 -2.02
C LEU A 98 18.60 -18.31 -2.24
N GLN A 99 18.10 -18.95 -3.31
CA GLN A 99 16.67 -19.05 -3.55
C GLN A 99 16.02 -20.12 -2.67
N GLU A 100 16.66 -21.28 -2.54
CA GLU A 100 16.16 -22.39 -1.75
C GLU A 100 16.28 -22.11 -0.25
N GLY A 101 17.48 -21.79 0.25
CA GLY A 101 17.71 -21.64 1.69
C GLY A 101 17.16 -20.35 2.28
N LEU A 102 17.28 -19.21 1.58
CA LEU A 102 16.83 -17.93 2.13
C LEU A 102 15.30 -17.82 2.21
N SER A 103 14.58 -18.51 1.33
CA SER A 103 13.11 -18.61 1.37
C SER A 103 12.63 -19.44 2.56
N HIS A 104 13.33 -20.53 2.89
CA HIS A 104 12.95 -21.43 3.98
C HIS A 104 13.38 -20.91 5.35
N ASP A 105 14.60 -20.38 5.49
CA ASP A 105 15.20 -20.10 6.80
C ASP A 105 15.00 -18.65 7.26
N ILE A 106 15.02 -17.70 6.32
CA ILE A 106 14.97 -16.26 6.64
C ILE A 106 13.59 -15.68 6.35
N TYR A 107 13.03 -15.88 5.16
CA TYR A 107 11.84 -15.14 4.75
C TYR A 107 10.57 -15.52 5.51
N LYS A 108 10.34 -16.81 5.79
CA LYS A 108 9.20 -17.26 6.61
C LYS A 108 9.25 -16.64 8.02
N THR A 109 10.41 -16.78 8.66
CA THR A 109 10.68 -16.24 10.00
C THR A 109 10.53 -14.72 10.05
N VAL A 110 11.00 -14.04 9.01
CA VAL A 110 10.87 -12.59 8.86
C VAL A 110 9.42 -12.17 8.69
N GLU A 111 8.63 -12.89 7.91
CA GLU A 111 7.21 -12.61 7.72
C GLU A 111 6.42 -12.76 9.02
N GLU A 112 6.63 -13.87 9.75
CA GLU A 112 6.02 -14.12 11.06
C GLU A 112 6.41 -13.04 12.08
N ASN A 113 7.69 -12.72 12.19
CA ASN A 113 8.17 -11.65 13.09
C ASN A 113 7.59 -10.29 12.71
N GLN A 114 7.48 -9.95 11.41
CA GLN A 114 6.86 -8.70 10.98
C GLN A 114 5.37 -8.67 11.31
N LEU A 115 4.66 -9.78 11.14
CA LEU A 115 3.25 -9.89 11.48
C LEU A 115 3.05 -9.71 13.00
N GLU A 116 3.87 -10.37 13.81
CA GLU A 116 3.80 -10.28 15.27
C GLU A 116 4.13 -8.86 15.78
N GLN A 117 5.18 -8.23 15.23
CA GLN A 117 5.52 -6.84 15.52
C GLN A 117 4.39 -5.89 15.11
N LYS A 118 3.73 -6.12 13.96
CA LYS A 118 2.55 -5.35 13.54
C LYS A 118 1.39 -5.52 14.52
N ARG A 119 1.13 -6.74 15.01
CA ARG A 119 0.08 -7.04 16.00
C ARG A 119 0.33 -6.37 17.36
N LYS A 120 1.58 -6.40 17.84
CA LYS A 120 1.97 -5.79 19.12
C LYS A 120 2.05 -4.26 19.07
N ARG A 121 2.20 -3.66 17.88
CA ARG A 121 2.37 -2.22 17.71
C ARG A 121 1.08 -1.47 18.02
N LYS A 122 0.99 -0.90 19.21
CA LYS A 122 -0.02 0.12 19.55
C LYS A 122 0.29 1.42 18.82
N ILE A 123 -0.62 1.86 17.95
CA ILE A 123 -0.53 3.16 17.29
C ILE A 123 -1.53 4.08 17.99
N ASP A 124 -1.03 5.09 18.70
CA ASP A 124 -1.89 6.13 19.27
C ASP A 124 -2.35 7.08 18.14
N LEU A 125 -3.66 7.08 17.89
CA LEU A 125 -4.31 7.92 16.90
C LEU A 125 -4.82 9.20 17.58
N PRO A 126 -4.82 10.34 16.87
CA PRO A 126 -5.43 11.55 17.39
C PRO A 126 -6.93 11.33 17.62
N ASN A 127 -7.47 11.93 18.68
CA ASN A 127 -8.90 11.99 18.91
C ASN A 127 -9.55 13.07 18.02
N SER A 128 -10.87 13.06 17.91
CA SER A 128 -11.58 14.05 17.09
C SER A 128 -11.46 15.47 17.65
N GLU A 129 -11.37 15.59 18.97
CA GLU A 129 -11.32 16.85 19.69
C GLU A 129 -10.00 17.61 19.42
N ASP A 130 -8.86 16.92 19.44
CA ASP A 130 -7.54 17.51 19.15
C ASP A 130 -7.43 17.92 17.68
N ILE A 131 -8.06 17.14 16.77
CA ILE A 131 -8.14 17.49 15.35
C ILE A 131 -8.97 18.76 15.15
N HIS A 132 -10.12 18.85 15.84
CA HIS A 132 -10.99 20.03 15.81
C HIS A 132 -10.27 21.24 16.40
N CYS A 133 -9.61 21.08 17.55
CA CYS A 133 -8.81 22.10 18.20
C CYS A 133 -7.74 22.69 17.27
N LEU A 134 -7.01 21.84 16.54
CA LEU A 134 -6.04 22.31 15.55
C LEU A 134 -6.70 23.00 14.35
N SER A 135 -7.81 22.46 13.84
CA SER A 135 -8.55 23.07 12.74
C SER A 135 -9.06 24.48 13.10
N ASP A 136 -9.68 24.62 14.27
CA ASP A 136 -10.19 25.90 14.80
C ASP A 136 -9.08 26.92 15.02
N TYR A 137 -7.96 26.47 15.58
CA TYR A 137 -6.81 27.32 15.78
C TYR A 137 -6.32 27.89 14.45
N LEU A 138 -6.13 27.04 13.44
CA LEU A 138 -5.65 27.46 12.12
C LEU A 138 -6.64 28.39 11.43
N GLU A 139 -7.94 28.11 11.54
CA GLU A 139 -9.01 28.94 11.01
C GLU A 139 -8.98 30.36 11.60
N LYS A 140 -8.92 30.47 12.93
CA LYS A 140 -8.82 31.76 13.64
C LYS A 140 -7.55 32.51 13.25
N GLN A 141 -6.41 31.83 13.19
CA GLN A 141 -5.15 32.46 12.80
C GLN A 141 -5.19 32.93 11.34
N ARG A 142 -5.73 32.14 10.41
CA ARG A 142 -5.86 32.52 8.99
C ARG A 142 -6.58 33.86 8.88
N ILE A 143 -7.76 34.01 9.49
CA ILE A 143 -8.54 35.25 9.46
C ILE A 143 -7.71 36.45 9.96
N ILE A 144 -6.97 36.27 11.06
CA ILE A 144 -6.14 37.32 11.64
C ILE A 144 -4.99 37.71 10.68
N TYR A 145 -4.27 36.74 10.14
CA TYR A 145 -3.11 36.98 9.28
C TYR A 145 -3.51 37.50 7.90
N THR A 146 -4.62 37.05 7.33
CA THR A 146 -5.18 37.60 6.08
C THR A 146 -5.54 39.07 6.25
N LYS A 147 -6.22 39.45 7.34
CA LYS A 147 -6.54 40.86 7.63
C LYS A 147 -5.27 41.69 7.81
N LYS A 148 -4.28 41.20 8.57
CA LYS A 148 -3.00 41.89 8.78
C LYS A 148 -2.24 42.11 7.48
N LEU A 149 -2.20 41.10 6.61
CA LEU A 149 -1.48 41.17 5.34
C LEU A 149 -2.13 42.16 4.38
N LYS A 150 -3.47 42.22 4.35
CA LYS A 150 -4.23 43.23 3.58
C LYS A 150 -3.98 44.66 4.06
N SER A 151 -3.83 44.86 5.36
CA SER A 151 -3.59 46.20 5.92
C SER A 151 -2.17 46.69 5.68
N THR A 152 -1.17 45.82 5.86
CA THR A 152 0.23 46.18 5.68
C THR A 152 1.03 44.94 5.31
N PHE A 153 1.77 45.02 4.20
CA PHE A 153 2.66 43.95 3.79
C PHE A 153 3.79 43.77 4.82
N SER A 154 3.97 42.53 5.27
CA SER A 154 5.06 42.14 6.16
C SER A 154 5.51 40.72 5.82
N VAL A 155 6.82 40.56 5.66
CA VAL A 155 7.45 39.28 5.31
C VAL A 155 7.11 38.18 6.33
N GLN A 156 7.03 38.54 7.61
CA GLN A 156 6.70 37.60 8.67
C GLN A 156 5.23 37.19 8.62
N VAL A 157 4.32 38.16 8.39
CA VAL A 157 2.87 37.92 8.30
C VAL A 157 2.56 37.05 7.09
N PHE A 158 3.18 37.32 5.94
CA PHE A 158 3.05 36.51 4.74
C PHE A 158 3.51 35.07 4.94
N LYS A 159 4.70 34.87 5.52
CA LYS A 159 5.22 33.51 5.82
C LYS A 159 4.30 32.74 6.76
N GLU A 160 3.74 33.41 7.76
CA GLU A 160 2.83 32.78 8.71
C GLU A 160 1.50 32.42 8.04
N LEU A 161 0.92 33.30 7.20
CA LEU A 161 -0.29 33.00 6.44
C LEU A 161 -0.11 31.79 5.51
N MET A 162 1.00 31.76 4.74
CA MET A 162 1.35 30.60 3.91
C MET A 162 1.47 29.32 4.74
N SER A 163 2.10 29.42 5.91
CA SER A 163 2.33 28.28 6.79
C SER A 163 1.03 27.71 7.36
N ILE A 164 0.11 28.59 7.76
CA ILE A 164 -1.23 28.22 8.23
C ILE A 164 -2.01 27.54 7.11
N LEU A 165 -2.07 28.14 5.92
CA LEU A 165 -2.81 27.59 4.79
C LEU A 165 -2.31 26.21 4.37
N LEU A 166 -0.99 26.01 4.30
CA LEU A 166 -0.41 24.71 3.96
C LEU A 166 -0.86 23.61 4.93
N VAL A 167 -0.89 23.90 6.24
CA VAL A 167 -1.31 22.93 7.25
C VAL A 167 -2.83 22.74 7.23
N SER A 168 -3.62 23.80 7.04
CA SER A 168 -5.07 23.73 6.88
C SER A 168 -5.46 22.81 5.72
N LEU A 169 -4.85 22.99 4.54
CA LEU A 169 -5.08 22.13 3.37
C LEU A 169 -4.67 20.68 3.66
N GLN A 170 -3.55 20.46 4.33
CA GLN A 170 -3.10 19.11 4.68
C GLN A 170 -4.06 18.39 5.63
N ILE A 171 -4.54 19.07 6.67
CA ILE A 171 -5.45 18.51 7.66
C ILE A 171 -6.77 18.17 7.00
N PHE A 172 -7.32 19.11 6.23
CA PHE A 172 -8.61 18.96 5.57
C PHE A 172 -8.62 17.78 4.59
N ASN A 173 -7.63 17.72 3.71
CA ASN A 173 -7.55 16.68 2.68
C ASN A 173 -6.97 15.34 3.19
N ARG A 174 -6.49 15.29 4.43
CA ARG A 174 -5.82 14.10 5.02
C ARG A 174 -4.66 13.57 4.15
N ARG A 175 -3.99 14.45 3.40
CA ARG A 175 -2.94 14.12 2.43
C ARG A 175 -1.54 14.05 3.01
N ARG A 176 -0.62 13.45 2.25
CA ARG A 176 0.79 13.42 2.65
C ARG A 176 1.38 14.82 2.57
N ALA A 177 2.27 15.15 3.50
CA ALA A 177 2.95 16.44 3.54
C ALA A 177 3.54 16.83 2.19
N GLY A 178 4.27 15.90 1.54
CA GLY A 178 4.89 16.18 0.25
C GLY A 178 3.92 16.41 -0.92
N GLU A 179 2.68 15.91 -0.84
CA GLU A 179 1.65 16.20 -1.85
C GLU A 179 1.18 17.65 -1.71
N MET A 180 1.04 18.15 -0.49
CA MET A 180 0.58 19.53 -0.20
C MET A 180 1.69 20.58 -0.39
N GLU A 181 2.91 20.27 0.05
CA GLU A 181 4.07 21.18 -0.06
C GLU A 181 4.46 21.49 -1.51
N ARG A 182 4.07 20.64 -2.47
CA ARG A 182 4.45 20.70 -3.88
C ARG A 182 3.28 20.98 -4.83
N ILE A 183 2.14 21.46 -4.31
CA ILE A 183 1.04 21.97 -5.13
C ILE A 183 1.60 23.06 -6.04
N LYS A 184 1.27 22.99 -7.33
CA LYS A 184 1.75 23.96 -8.32
C LYS A 184 0.76 25.08 -8.54
N ILE A 185 1.28 26.26 -8.86
CA ILE A 185 0.47 27.44 -9.20
C ILE A 185 -0.31 27.18 -10.48
N ASP A 186 0.31 26.60 -11.52
CA ASP A 186 -0.39 26.27 -12.77
C ASP A 186 -1.58 25.33 -12.57
N ASP A 187 -1.48 24.39 -11.62
CA ASP A 187 -2.56 23.46 -11.33
C ASP A 187 -3.73 24.17 -10.61
N PHE A 188 -3.43 25.22 -9.82
CA PHE A 188 -4.43 26.11 -9.19
C PHE A 188 -5.08 27.07 -10.20
N LEU A 189 -4.29 27.75 -11.04
CA LEU A 189 -4.82 28.74 -11.99
C LEU A 189 -5.67 28.11 -13.09
N LYS A 190 -5.32 26.89 -13.54
CA LYS A 190 -6.16 26.13 -14.48
C LYS A 190 -7.52 25.78 -13.91
N TYR A 191 -7.61 25.65 -12.58
CA TYR A 191 -8.86 25.39 -11.90
C TYR A 191 -9.71 26.65 -11.81
N GLU A 192 -9.14 27.78 -11.36
CA GLU A 192 -9.85 29.06 -11.27
C GLU A 192 -10.48 29.47 -12.62
N ALA A 193 -9.79 29.20 -13.74
CA ALA A 193 -10.31 29.43 -15.07
C ALA A 193 -11.47 28.49 -15.50
N LEU A 194 -11.61 27.31 -14.90
CA LEU A 194 -12.72 26.38 -15.18
C LEU A 194 -13.98 26.77 -14.41
N GLU A 195 -13.84 27.29 -13.18
CA GLU A 195 -14.98 27.79 -12.39
C GLU A 195 -15.73 28.94 -13.04
N GLU A 196 -15.02 29.86 -13.69
CA GLU A 196 -15.66 30.98 -14.41
C GLU A 196 -16.54 30.52 -15.58
N THR A 197 -16.39 29.27 -16.03
CA THR A 197 -17.06 28.73 -17.22
C THR A 197 -18.14 27.68 -16.94
N ASP A 198 -18.26 27.15 -15.72
CA ASP A 198 -19.09 25.96 -15.46
C ASP A 198 -20.48 26.29 -14.89
N GLU A 199 -21.49 26.29 -15.77
CA GLU A 199 -22.92 26.39 -15.42
C GLU A 199 -23.48 25.14 -14.70
N MET A 200 -22.70 24.06 -14.52
CA MET A 200 -23.18 22.81 -13.91
C MET A 200 -23.25 22.78 -12.37
N LEU A 201 -22.86 23.85 -11.68
CA LEU A 201 -22.80 23.94 -10.21
C LEU A 201 -24.17 24.15 -9.52
N GLU A 202 -25.28 24.26 -10.25
CA GLU A 202 -26.59 24.60 -9.67
C GLU A 202 -27.22 23.49 -8.81
N ASN A 203 -26.80 22.22 -8.96
CA ASN A 203 -27.40 21.07 -8.26
C ASN A 203 -26.57 20.52 -7.09
N ILE A 204 -25.56 21.26 -6.65
CA ILE A 204 -24.61 20.83 -5.61
C ILE A 204 -25.03 21.43 -4.25
N SER A 205 -24.92 20.67 -3.15
CA SER A 205 -25.32 21.14 -1.81
C SER A 205 -24.52 22.37 -1.38
N GLU A 206 -25.07 23.21 -0.50
CA GLU A 206 -24.37 24.42 0.01
C GLU A 206 -23.02 24.12 0.69
N GLU A 207 -22.79 22.88 1.13
CA GLU A 207 -21.53 22.41 1.71
C GLU A 207 -20.51 22.00 0.65
N GLU A 208 -20.96 21.33 -0.40
CA GLU A 208 -20.13 20.99 -1.56
C GLU A 208 -19.79 22.23 -2.40
N LYS A 209 -20.69 23.22 -2.47
CA LYS A 209 -20.38 24.55 -3.02
C LYS A 209 -19.26 25.26 -2.26
N ARG A 210 -18.90 24.83 -1.05
CA ARG A 210 -17.78 25.41 -0.29
C ARG A 210 -16.46 24.70 -0.54
N MET A 211 -16.44 23.60 -1.30
CA MET A 211 -15.27 22.73 -1.49
C MET A 211 -14.96 22.55 -2.99
N GLU A 212 -13.69 22.72 -3.35
CA GLU A 212 -13.31 22.89 -4.76
C GLU A 212 -12.09 22.05 -5.14
N GLU A 213 -12.11 21.43 -6.32
CA GLU A 213 -11.25 20.32 -6.69
C GLU A 213 -10.00 20.71 -7.51
N ILE A 214 -8.81 20.78 -6.89
CA ILE A 214 -7.55 20.97 -7.65
C ILE A 214 -6.98 19.64 -8.09
N MET A 215 -6.87 19.44 -9.40
CA MET A 215 -6.22 18.26 -9.99
C MET A 215 -4.70 18.27 -9.74
N GLY A 216 -4.21 17.31 -8.95
CA GLY A 216 -2.78 17.06 -8.79
C GLY A 216 -2.13 16.43 -10.05
N LYS A 217 -0.81 16.60 -10.23
CA LYS A 217 -0.06 16.08 -11.40
C LYS A 217 0.64 14.73 -11.18
N LEU A 218 0.65 13.91 -12.26
CA LEU A 218 1.33 12.61 -12.55
C LEU A 218 0.46 11.35 -12.53
N GLY A 219 -0.24 11.09 -13.65
CA GLY A 219 -0.71 9.77 -14.08
C GLY A 219 -1.92 9.16 -13.35
N ARG A 220 -2.16 9.57 -12.10
CA ARG A 220 -3.41 9.41 -11.36
C ARG A 220 -3.64 10.75 -10.66
N GLY A 221 -4.25 11.71 -11.38
CA GLY A 221 -4.52 13.03 -10.83
C GLY A 221 -5.55 12.88 -9.73
N VAL A 222 -5.13 13.02 -8.48
CA VAL A 222 -6.05 12.88 -7.36
C VAL A 222 -6.31 14.24 -6.75
N PRO A 223 -7.57 14.61 -6.56
CA PRO A 223 -7.91 15.96 -6.17
C PRO A 223 -7.48 16.45 -4.80
N VAL A 224 -7.26 17.77 -4.71
CA VAL A 224 -7.12 18.52 -3.46
C VAL A 224 -8.29 19.46 -3.34
N MET A 225 -9.14 19.24 -2.34
CA MET A 225 -10.25 20.10 -1.99
C MET A 225 -9.75 21.37 -1.30
N ILE A 226 -10.10 22.53 -1.84
CA ILE A 226 -9.90 23.83 -1.22
C ILE A 226 -11.24 24.37 -0.76
N ARG A 227 -11.27 24.89 0.47
CA ARG A 227 -12.46 25.60 0.95
C ARG A 227 -12.48 27.02 0.38
N LYS A 228 -13.65 27.54 0.00
CA LYS A 228 -13.81 28.91 -0.53
C LYS A 228 -13.17 30.01 0.32
N ASP A 229 -13.21 29.84 1.64
CA ASP A 229 -12.62 30.77 2.60
C ASP A 229 -11.07 30.76 2.61
N ASN A 230 -10.45 29.74 2.04
CA ASN A 230 -9.01 29.71 1.79
C ASN A 230 -8.61 30.37 0.47
N LEU A 231 -9.50 30.46 -0.53
CA LEU A 231 -9.21 31.01 -1.86
C LEU A 231 -8.72 32.45 -1.77
N GLU A 232 -9.43 33.29 -1.01
CA GLU A 232 -9.03 34.68 -0.77
C GLU A 232 -7.60 34.78 -0.23
N SER A 233 -7.24 33.89 0.70
CA SER A 233 -5.91 33.86 1.31
C SER A 233 -4.85 33.33 0.35
N ILE A 234 -5.21 32.41 -0.56
CA ILE A 234 -4.34 31.89 -1.61
C ILE A 234 -4.06 32.96 -2.67
N ASN A 235 -5.09 33.65 -3.14
CA ASN A 235 -4.96 34.74 -4.11
C ASN A 235 -4.11 35.89 -3.55
N LEU A 236 -4.29 36.22 -2.27
CA LEU A 236 -3.44 37.17 -1.57
C LEU A 236 -1.97 36.73 -1.49
N ILE A 237 -1.71 35.42 -1.31
CA ILE A 237 -0.34 34.88 -1.32
C ILE A 237 0.29 34.99 -2.72
N LEU A 238 -0.48 34.75 -3.77
CA LEU A 238 -0.01 34.86 -5.15
C LEU A 238 0.33 36.31 -5.51
N GLU A 239 -0.51 37.28 -5.10
CA GLU A 239 -0.30 38.71 -5.31
C GLU A 239 1.02 39.19 -4.67
N PHE A 240 1.27 38.83 -3.41
CA PHE A 240 2.45 39.28 -2.66
C PHE A 240 3.69 38.40 -2.86
N ARG A 241 3.64 37.40 -3.75
CA ARG A 241 4.71 36.42 -3.97
C ARG A 241 6.02 37.05 -4.46
N GLU A 242 5.93 37.98 -5.41
CA GLU A 242 7.12 38.64 -5.97
C GLU A 242 7.77 39.56 -4.94
N GLN A 243 6.97 40.29 -4.15
CA GLN A 243 7.47 41.16 -3.07
C GLN A 243 8.23 40.39 -1.99
N MET A 244 7.94 39.10 -1.83
CA MET A 244 8.65 38.20 -0.92
C MET A 244 9.99 37.70 -1.47
N GLY A 245 10.32 37.98 -2.74
CA GLY A 245 11.53 37.51 -3.38
C GLY A 245 11.50 36.03 -3.76
N VAL A 246 10.30 35.45 -3.92
CA VAL A 246 10.17 34.09 -4.45
C VAL A 246 10.43 34.14 -5.97
N ALA A 247 11.39 33.36 -6.45
CA ALA A 247 11.70 33.33 -7.88
C ALA A 247 10.48 32.94 -8.72
N SER A 248 10.24 33.64 -9.84
CA SER A 248 9.15 33.34 -10.79
C SER A 248 9.27 31.94 -11.39
N THR A 249 10.48 31.40 -11.47
CA THR A 249 10.72 30.01 -11.89
C THR A 249 10.19 28.98 -10.90
N ASN A 250 9.91 29.34 -9.65
CA ASN A 250 9.43 28.40 -8.64
C ASN A 250 7.96 28.03 -8.87
N PRO A 251 7.64 26.77 -9.23
CA PRO A 251 6.29 26.40 -9.62
C PRO A 251 5.36 26.18 -8.41
N TYR A 252 5.90 26.10 -7.18
CA TYR A 252 5.11 25.70 -6.02
C TYR A 252 4.33 26.85 -5.41
N LEU A 253 3.06 26.62 -5.08
CA LEU A 253 2.19 27.57 -4.39
C LEU A 253 2.84 28.03 -3.07
N PHE A 254 3.29 27.10 -2.23
CA PHE A 254 3.98 27.35 -0.96
C PHE A 254 5.50 27.49 -1.11
N GLY A 255 5.94 28.10 -2.21
CA GLY A 255 7.34 28.37 -2.51
C GLY A 255 7.94 29.43 -1.59
N VAL A 256 9.21 29.29 -1.24
CA VAL A 256 9.95 30.29 -0.43
C VAL A 256 11.22 30.75 -1.14
N PRO A 257 11.73 31.96 -0.83
CA PRO A 257 13.03 32.40 -1.29
C PRO A 257 14.11 31.45 -0.75
N GLY A 258 15.01 30.98 -1.59
CA GLY A 258 16.05 30.06 -1.16
C GLY A 258 17.11 29.82 -2.22
N SER A 259 18.31 29.43 -1.77
CA SER A 259 19.47 29.15 -2.64
C SER A 259 19.31 27.92 -3.53
N LYS A 260 18.34 27.04 -3.23
CA LYS A 260 18.02 25.88 -4.05
C LYS A 260 16.90 26.21 -5.02
N THR A 261 17.04 25.74 -6.27
CA THR A 261 15.94 25.71 -7.24
C THR A 261 14.73 24.99 -6.63
N TYR A 262 13.60 25.68 -6.53
CA TYR A 262 12.31 25.16 -6.06
C TYR A 262 12.21 24.91 -4.54
N SER A 263 12.71 25.84 -3.74
CA SER A 263 12.53 25.82 -2.28
C SER A 263 11.04 26.00 -1.89
N HIS A 264 10.57 25.27 -0.88
CA HIS A 264 9.18 25.31 -0.39
C HIS A 264 9.11 25.13 1.13
N LEU A 265 7.96 25.46 1.73
CA LEU A 265 7.70 25.22 3.16
C LEU A 265 7.65 23.72 3.49
N SER A 266 7.97 23.37 4.73
CA SER A 266 7.84 22.00 5.24
C SER A 266 6.57 21.86 6.08
N ALA A 267 5.52 21.29 5.50
CA ALA A 267 4.26 20.98 6.19
C ALA A 267 4.49 20.04 7.39
N THR A 268 5.47 19.13 7.33
CA THR A 268 5.81 18.29 8.49
C THR A 268 6.30 19.10 9.69
N GLN A 269 7.17 20.09 9.47
CA GLN A 269 7.66 20.97 10.53
C GLN A 269 6.55 21.88 11.05
N LEU A 270 5.74 22.44 10.15
CA LEU A 270 4.65 23.34 10.48
C LEU A 270 3.51 22.64 11.23
N MET A 271 3.14 21.41 10.83
CA MET A 271 2.19 20.58 11.55
C MET A 271 2.62 20.37 13.01
N ASN A 272 3.91 20.08 13.24
CA ASN A 272 4.45 19.93 14.59
C ASN A 272 4.42 21.26 15.38
N LYS A 273 4.74 22.39 14.72
CA LYS A 273 4.64 23.72 15.34
C LYS A 273 3.20 23.99 15.81
N TYR A 274 2.23 23.92 14.90
CA TYR A 274 0.86 24.31 15.20
C TYR A 274 0.13 23.31 16.11
N SER A 275 0.46 22.02 16.05
CA SER A 275 -0.09 21.05 17.01
C SER A 275 0.24 21.43 18.45
N ASN A 276 1.43 21.97 18.71
CA ASN A 276 1.83 22.38 20.06
C ASN A 276 1.20 23.72 20.47
N LEU A 277 0.79 24.55 19.51
CA LEU A 277 0.21 25.87 19.76
C LEU A 277 -1.31 25.86 19.87
N CYS A 278 -2.00 24.85 19.34
CA CYS A 278 -3.45 24.83 19.30
C CYS A 278 -4.10 24.52 20.66
N GLY A 279 -3.34 23.93 21.61
CA GLY A 279 -3.87 23.51 22.91
C GLY A 279 -4.46 22.11 22.92
N ALA A 280 -4.09 21.26 21.95
CA ALA A 280 -4.46 19.85 21.92
C ALA A 280 -3.91 19.11 23.16
N ILE A 281 -4.64 18.08 23.61
CA ILE A 281 -4.24 17.25 24.75
C ILE A 281 -3.03 16.40 24.36
N LYS A 282 -3.05 15.83 23.13
CA LYS A 282 -1.99 14.97 22.60
C LYS A 282 -1.42 15.51 21.28
N PRO A 283 -0.68 16.64 21.30
CA PRO A 283 -0.19 17.27 20.08
C PRO A 283 0.77 16.38 19.26
N GLU A 284 1.45 15.40 19.88
CA GLU A 284 2.30 14.42 19.24
C GLU A 284 1.55 13.41 18.36
N THR A 285 0.22 13.33 18.49
CA THR A 285 -0.65 12.51 17.64
C THR A 285 -1.09 13.22 16.36
N LEU A 286 -1.05 14.55 16.34
CA LEU A 286 -1.40 15.38 15.19
C LEU A 286 -0.27 15.39 14.17
N ARG A 287 -0.15 14.29 13.42
CA ARG A 287 0.83 14.09 12.34
C ARG A 287 0.12 13.60 11.10
N GLY A 288 0.52 14.05 9.91
CA GLY A 288 -0.15 13.68 8.65
C GLY A 288 -0.34 12.17 8.45
N THR A 289 0.64 11.35 8.85
CA THR A 289 0.53 9.87 8.79
C THR A 289 -0.47 9.28 9.77
N LYS A 290 -0.60 9.87 10.96
CA LYS A 290 -1.58 9.45 11.99
C LYS A 290 -2.98 9.94 11.64
N LEU A 291 -3.13 11.17 11.13
CA LEU A 291 -4.40 11.72 10.64
C LEU A 291 -4.98 10.87 9.49
N ARG A 292 -4.12 10.45 8.56
CA ARG A 292 -4.51 9.55 7.47
C ARG A 292 -4.97 8.17 7.96
N LYS A 293 -4.33 7.64 9.00
CA LYS A 293 -4.77 6.39 9.64
C LYS A 293 -6.09 6.58 10.40
N HIS A 294 -6.23 7.67 11.15
CA HIS A 294 -7.46 8.02 11.84
C HIS A 294 -8.64 8.12 10.86
N PHE A 295 -8.45 8.77 9.71
CA PHE A 295 -9.46 8.84 8.66
C PHE A 295 -9.84 7.46 8.13
N ALA A 296 -8.87 6.61 7.77
CA ALA A 296 -9.14 5.24 7.34
C ALA A 296 -9.89 4.42 8.40
N THR A 297 -9.52 4.55 9.68
CA THR A 297 -10.22 3.91 10.80
C THR A 297 -11.66 4.41 10.93
N LYS A 298 -11.91 5.72 10.77
CA LYS A 298 -13.28 6.28 10.80
C LYS A 298 -14.12 5.79 9.62
N CYS A 299 -13.57 5.79 8.41
CA CYS A 299 -14.22 5.22 7.24
C CYS A 299 -14.56 3.74 7.42
N ALA A 300 -13.72 2.96 8.12
CA ALA A 300 -14.00 1.56 8.42
C ALA A 300 -15.11 1.35 9.45
N THR A 301 -15.29 2.30 10.38
CA THR A 301 -16.40 2.28 11.33
C THR A 301 -17.72 2.76 10.72
N MET A 302 -17.63 3.60 9.69
CA MET A 302 -18.76 3.99 8.85
C MET A 302 -19.08 2.77 7.97
N ASN A 303 -20.34 2.31 7.96
CA ASN A 303 -20.74 1.11 7.24
C ASN A 303 -20.86 1.38 5.73
N LEU A 304 -19.77 1.85 5.11
CA LEU A 304 -19.71 2.34 3.75
C LEU A 304 -19.82 1.20 2.73
N GLY A 305 -20.53 1.46 1.64
CA GLY A 305 -20.64 0.58 0.48
C GLY A 305 -19.32 0.46 -0.28
N ASN A 306 -19.22 -0.53 -1.17
CA ASN A 306 -18.00 -0.75 -1.96
C ASN A 306 -17.63 0.43 -2.86
N THR A 307 -18.65 1.10 -3.42
CA THR A 307 -18.50 2.30 -4.26
C THR A 307 -17.92 3.45 -3.45
N GLU A 308 -18.48 3.74 -2.27
CA GLU A 308 -18.00 4.82 -1.41
C GLU A 308 -16.56 4.57 -0.93
N ILE A 309 -16.21 3.32 -0.59
CA ILE A 309 -14.83 2.97 -0.25
C ILE A 309 -13.93 3.18 -1.47
N LYS A 310 -14.39 2.87 -2.69
CA LYS A 310 -13.69 3.14 -3.97
C LYS A 310 -13.37 4.61 -4.12
N ASP A 311 -14.38 5.45 -4.00
CA ASP A 311 -14.23 6.89 -4.16
C ASP A 311 -13.27 7.46 -3.11
N ILE A 312 -13.36 7.02 -1.86
CA ILE A 312 -12.46 7.46 -0.77
C ILE A 312 -11.01 7.02 -1.03
N ALA A 313 -10.79 5.79 -1.47
CA ALA A 313 -9.44 5.28 -1.71
C ALA A 313 -8.80 5.90 -2.95
N ASP A 314 -9.58 6.11 -4.00
CA ASP A 314 -9.19 6.84 -5.20
C ASP A 314 -8.83 8.27 -4.81
N TYR A 315 -9.71 8.97 -4.07
CA TYR A 315 -9.44 10.28 -3.48
C TYR A 315 -8.19 10.29 -2.58
N MET A 316 -7.89 9.22 -1.86
CA MET A 316 -6.69 9.15 -1.03
C MET A 316 -5.44 8.82 -1.84
N GLY A 317 -5.56 8.34 -3.08
CA GLY A 317 -4.46 7.89 -3.92
C GLY A 317 -3.84 6.58 -3.43
N HIS A 318 -4.69 5.64 -3.00
CA HIS A 318 -4.27 4.27 -2.70
C HIS A 318 -4.27 3.42 -3.98
N ASP A 319 -3.53 2.31 -3.96
CA ASP A 319 -3.58 1.34 -5.06
C ASP A 319 -4.79 0.41 -4.88
N GLU A 320 -5.35 -0.11 -5.97
CA GLU A 320 -6.57 -0.94 -5.98
C GLU A 320 -6.47 -2.18 -5.05
N ARG A 321 -5.26 -2.70 -4.82
CA ARG A 321 -5.02 -3.82 -3.88
C ARG A 321 -4.96 -3.42 -2.40
N ILE A 322 -4.72 -2.14 -2.11
CA ILE A 322 -4.68 -1.55 -0.76
C ILE A 322 -6.11 -1.19 -0.29
N HIS A 323 -7.04 -1.14 -1.24
CA HIS A 323 -8.40 -0.66 -1.14
C HIS A 323 -9.25 -1.34 -0.05
N VAL A 324 -9.28 -2.68 -0.05
CA VAL A 324 -10.22 -3.44 0.78
C VAL A 324 -9.68 -3.60 2.20
N ASP A 325 -8.38 -3.86 2.35
CA ASP A 325 -7.80 -4.24 3.65
C ASP A 325 -7.61 -3.06 4.60
N HIS A 326 -7.46 -1.84 4.08
CA HIS A 326 -7.22 -0.64 4.91
C HIS A 326 -8.50 0.01 5.43
N TYR A 327 -9.60 -0.13 4.70
CA TYR A 327 -10.89 0.49 5.00
C TYR A 327 -11.94 -0.51 5.47
N ARG A 328 -11.70 -1.82 5.35
CA ARG A 328 -12.48 -2.84 6.05
C ARG A 328 -11.69 -3.33 7.25
N LEU A 329 -11.97 -2.75 8.41
CA LEU A 329 -11.72 -3.47 9.64
C LEU A 329 -12.88 -4.48 9.78
N PRO A 330 -12.61 -5.80 9.95
CA PRO A 330 -13.59 -6.66 10.57
C PRO A 330 -14.01 -5.94 11.84
N ASN A 331 -15.30 -5.63 11.98
CA ASN A 331 -15.78 -5.02 13.20
C ASN A 331 -15.65 -6.11 14.25
N ALA A 332 -14.47 -6.21 14.89
CA ALA A 332 -14.12 -7.33 15.73
C ALA A 332 -15.23 -7.59 16.75
N THR A 333 -15.86 -6.54 17.30
CA THR A 333 -17.01 -6.66 18.18
C THR A 333 -18.27 -7.23 17.51
N LYS A 334 -18.65 -6.76 16.31
CA LYS A 334 -19.84 -7.29 15.59
C LYS A 334 -19.61 -8.70 15.08
N ASP A 335 -18.41 -8.98 14.58
CA ASP A 335 -18.01 -10.28 14.08
C ASP A 335 -17.83 -11.26 15.24
N ILE A 336 -17.24 -10.85 16.38
CA ILE A 336 -17.17 -11.67 17.60
C ILE A 336 -18.58 -11.97 18.09
N MET A 337 -19.49 -11.00 18.18
CA MET A 337 -20.86 -11.29 18.63
C MET A 337 -21.60 -12.23 17.68
N ARG A 338 -21.51 -11.99 16.37
CA ARG A 338 -22.15 -12.83 15.35
C ARG A 338 -21.55 -14.23 15.32
N ILE A 339 -20.22 -14.34 15.34
CA ILE A 339 -19.50 -15.61 15.31
C ILE A 339 -19.67 -16.35 16.64
N SER A 340 -19.64 -15.67 17.79
CA SER A 340 -19.92 -16.28 19.10
C SER A 340 -21.31 -16.88 19.12
N ASN A 341 -22.32 -16.15 18.66
CA ASN A 341 -23.68 -16.68 18.57
C ASN A 341 -23.78 -17.91 17.65
N ILE A 342 -23.11 -17.86 16.48
CA ILE A 342 -23.04 -19.01 15.54
C ILE A 342 -22.30 -20.21 16.18
N LEU A 343 -21.21 -19.96 16.89
CA LEU A 343 -20.42 -21.01 17.55
C LEU A 343 -21.17 -21.63 18.73
N GLU A 344 -21.90 -20.82 19.50
CA GLU A 344 -22.74 -21.28 20.63
C GLU A 344 -23.93 -22.11 20.13
N THR A 345 -24.62 -21.65 19.09
CA THR A 345 -25.70 -22.43 18.45
C THR A 345 -25.17 -23.71 17.81
N ALA A 346 -24.01 -23.69 17.16
CA ALA A 346 -23.37 -24.87 16.60
C ALA A 346 -22.90 -25.86 17.70
N SER A 347 -22.61 -25.37 18.91
CA SER A 347 -22.22 -26.19 20.06
C SER A 347 -23.41 -26.77 20.83
N GLY A 348 -24.65 -26.53 20.39
CA GLY A 348 -25.87 -27.08 20.99
C GLY A 348 -26.41 -26.31 22.19
N ASN A 349 -25.79 -25.19 22.55
CA ASN A 349 -26.36 -24.27 23.53
C ASN A 349 -27.43 -23.42 22.83
N LYS A 350 -28.69 -23.53 23.25
CA LYS A 350 -29.71 -22.53 22.93
C LYS A 350 -29.32 -21.26 23.68
N GLY A 351 -28.57 -20.38 23.03
CA GLY A 351 -28.21 -19.08 23.61
C GLY A 351 -29.47 -18.39 24.12
N GLU A 352 -29.47 -17.98 25.39
CA GLU A 352 -30.46 -17.05 25.89
C GLU A 352 -30.37 -15.79 25.02
N ASN A 353 -31.53 -15.32 24.53
CA ASN A 353 -31.65 -14.13 23.71
C ASN A 353 -31.04 -12.91 24.43
N PHE A 354 -29.77 -12.63 24.17
CA PHE A 354 -29.20 -11.31 24.43
C PHE A 354 -29.78 -10.34 23.39
N GLY A 355 -30.89 -9.71 23.78
CA GLY A 355 -31.38 -8.43 23.29
C GLY A 355 -31.48 -8.27 21.78
N GLU A 356 -32.71 -8.34 21.27
CA GLU A 356 -33.09 -7.68 20.02
C GLU A 356 -32.50 -6.27 19.97
N THR A 357 -31.57 -6.04 19.06
CA THR A 357 -31.35 -4.72 18.50
C THR A 357 -31.22 -4.88 17.01
N SER A 358 -32.40 -4.84 16.36
CA SER A 358 -32.61 -4.56 14.95
C SER A 358 -31.71 -5.32 13.99
N ILE A 359 -32.19 -6.50 13.58
CA ILE A 359 -31.89 -7.03 12.24
C ILE A 359 -32.46 -6.00 11.26
N LEU A 360 -31.63 -5.01 10.87
CA LEU A 360 -31.88 -4.27 9.66
C LEU A 360 -31.70 -5.28 8.53
N ASN A 361 -32.84 -5.68 7.96
CA ASN A 361 -32.93 -6.28 6.63
C ASN A 361 -32.19 -5.36 5.65
N VAL A 362 -30.89 -5.59 5.49
CA VAL A 362 -30.21 -5.20 4.26
C VAL A 362 -30.69 -6.24 3.25
N SER A 363 -31.74 -5.86 2.52
CA SER A 363 -32.03 -6.42 1.21
C SER A 363 -30.71 -6.51 0.46
N ASP A 364 -30.31 -7.75 0.18
CA ASP A 364 -29.08 -8.07 -0.54
C ASP A 364 -29.27 -7.68 -2.01
N SER A 365 -29.33 -6.38 -2.31
CA SER A 365 -29.15 -5.84 -3.65
C SER A 365 -27.66 -5.82 -3.96
N ARG A 366 -27.04 -7.00 -3.92
CA ARG A 366 -25.78 -7.23 -4.61
C ARG A 366 -26.07 -7.24 -6.11
N SER A 367 -25.85 -6.09 -6.74
CA SER A 367 -25.49 -6.06 -8.15
C SER A 367 -24.30 -7.01 -8.35
N PRO A 368 -24.36 -7.97 -9.30
CA PRO A 368 -23.37 -9.00 -9.46
C PRO A 368 -22.13 -8.42 -10.14
N ASP A 369 -21.23 -7.84 -9.33
CA ASP A 369 -19.92 -7.44 -9.83
C ASP A 369 -19.01 -8.69 -9.92
N SER A 370 -19.10 -9.33 -11.09
CA SER A 370 -18.03 -9.86 -11.94
C SER A 370 -16.81 -10.58 -11.32
N ARG A 371 -16.89 -11.09 -10.09
CA ARG A 371 -16.03 -12.21 -9.69
C ARG A 371 -16.54 -13.45 -10.40
N ARG A 372 -15.70 -14.06 -11.24
CA ARG A 372 -15.92 -15.39 -11.80
C ARG A 372 -16.11 -16.38 -10.64
N ASN A 373 -17.35 -16.52 -10.18
CA ASN A 373 -17.82 -17.66 -9.42
C ASN A 373 -17.74 -18.85 -10.37
N SER A 374 -16.59 -19.52 -10.41
CA SER A 374 -16.57 -20.93 -10.78
C SER A 374 -17.28 -21.66 -9.64
N THR A 375 -18.61 -21.74 -9.70
CA THR A 375 -19.33 -22.85 -9.09
C THR A 375 -18.59 -24.12 -9.53
N ARG A 376 -17.92 -24.81 -8.61
CA ARG A 376 -17.29 -26.10 -8.89
C ARG A 376 -18.41 -27.05 -9.30
N LEU A 377 -18.67 -27.15 -10.60
CA LEU A 377 -19.62 -28.09 -11.16
C LEU A 377 -19.11 -29.50 -10.84
N SER A 378 -19.83 -30.21 -9.98
CA SER A 378 -19.58 -31.62 -9.69
C SER A 378 -19.59 -32.41 -10.99
N TRP A 379 -18.68 -33.37 -11.12
CA TRP A 379 -18.63 -34.27 -12.29
C TRP A 379 -19.61 -35.42 -12.07
N SER A 380 -20.43 -35.74 -13.07
CA SER A 380 -21.26 -36.94 -13.07
C SER A 380 -20.44 -38.18 -13.41
N GLN A 381 -20.96 -39.37 -13.06
CA GLN A 381 -20.26 -40.64 -13.34
C GLN A 381 -20.07 -40.90 -14.85
N GLU A 382 -21.02 -40.43 -15.66
CA GLU A 382 -20.98 -40.53 -17.13
C GLU A 382 -19.92 -39.59 -17.72
N GLU A 383 -19.78 -38.37 -17.17
CA GLU A 383 -18.73 -37.43 -17.58
C GLU A 383 -17.34 -37.96 -17.22
N ILE A 384 -17.17 -38.55 -16.03
CA ILE A 384 -15.90 -39.13 -15.58
C ILE A 384 -15.48 -40.27 -16.51
N SER A 385 -16.40 -41.19 -16.79
CA SER A 385 -16.11 -42.36 -17.65
C SER A 385 -15.72 -41.93 -19.07
N LEU A 386 -16.39 -40.91 -19.62
CA LEU A 386 -16.04 -40.36 -20.94
C LEU A 386 -14.69 -39.64 -20.93
N MET A 387 -14.37 -38.90 -19.86
CA MET A 387 -13.08 -38.22 -19.71
C MET A 387 -11.93 -39.21 -19.61
N GLU A 388 -12.09 -40.29 -18.86
CA GLU A 388 -11.09 -41.36 -18.73
C GLU A 388 -10.88 -42.09 -20.06
N GLN A 389 -11.95 -42.35 -20.81
CA GLN A 389 -11.84 -43.00 -22.13
C GLN A 389 -11.17 -42.10 -23.18
N LYS A 390 -11.54 -40.81 -23.25
CA LYS A 390 -11.07 -39.89 -24.30
C LYS A 390 -9.68 -39.32 -24.04
N PHE A 391 -9.25 -39.26 -22.79
CA PHE A 391 -7.94 -38.73 -22.40
C PHE A 391 -7.02 -39.79 -21.78
N LEU A 392 -7.27 -41.08 -22.03
CA LEU A 392 -6.47 -42.19 -21.51
C LEU A 392 -4.97 -42.02 -21.79
N PHE A 393 -4.61 -41.67 -23.04
CA PHE A 393 -3.22 -41.42 -23.43
C PHE A 393 -2.56 -40.28 -22.64
N HIS A 394 -3.31 -39.22 -22.31
CA HIS A 394 -2.82 -38.08 -21.53
C HIS A 394 -2.64 -38.42 -20.06
N LEU A 395 -3.52 -39.28 -19.53
CA LEU A 395 -3.45 -39.78 -18.16
C LEU A 395 -2.29 -40.75 -17.97
N GLU A 396 -2.03 -41.65 -18.93
CA GLU A 396 -0.92 -42.61 -18.89
C GLU A 396 0.45 -41.95 -19.05
N ASN A 397 0.56 -40.92 -19.88
CA ASN A 397 1.82 -40.20 -20.12
C ASN A 397 2.04 -39.00 -19.19
N PHE A 398 1.12 -38.71 -18.26
CA PHE A 398 1.16 -37.57 -17.35
C PHE A 398 1.31 -36.20 -18.05
N GLU A 399 0.73 -36.07 -19.24
CA GLU A 399 0.78 -34.85 -20.05
C GLU A 399 -0.58 -34.18 -20.16
N ASN A 400 -0.62 -32.85 -19.96
CA ASN A 400 -1.86 -32.09 -20.10
C ASN A 400 -2.24 -31.91 -21.58
N PRO A 401 -3.52 -32.11 -21.95
CA PRO A 401 -3.96 -31.91 -23.34
C PRO A 401 -3.91 -30.43 -23.76
N SER A 402 -3.73 -30.22 -25.07
CA SER A 402 -3.84 -28.89 -25.69
C SER A 402 -5.27 -28.35 -25.61
N TYR A 403 -5.42 -27.04 -25.80
CA TYR A 403 -6.73 -26.39 -25.82
C TYR A 403 -7.60 -26.96 -26.96
N ASP A 404 -7.02 -27.15 -28.13
CA ASP A 404 -7.72 -27.62 -29.33
C ASP A 404 -8.26 -29.04 -29.14
N VAL A 405 -7.49 -29.91 -28.49
CA VAL A 405 -7.90 -31.29 -28.16
C VAL A 405 -9.09 -31.28 -27.19
N CYS A 406 -9.07 -30.42 -26.17
CA CYS A 406 -10.20 -30.28 -25.26
C CYS A 406 -11.45 -29.73 -25.97
N GLN A 407 -11.28 -28.81 -26.91
CA GLN A 407 -12.39 -28.24 -27.68
C GLN A 407 -12.99 -29.26 -28.65
N GLU A 408 -12.17 -30.09 -29.29
CA GLU A 408 -12.63 -31.16 -30.17
C GLU A 408 -13.46 -32.22 -29.42
N VAL A 409 -13.03 -32.60 -28.21
CA VAL A 409 -13.78 -33.56 -27.38
C VAL A 409 -15.13 -32.99 -26.92
N ILE A 410 -15.20 -31.69 -26.62
CA ILE A 410 -16.48 -31.03 -26.30
C ILE A 410 -17.40 -31.02 -27.52
N ASN A 411 -16.89 -30.63 -28.69
CA ASN A 411 -17.69 -30.55 -29.91
C ASN A 411 -18.24 -31.92 -30.37
N ASN A 412 -17.51 -33.01 -30.06
CA ASN A 412 -17.88 -34.38 -30.42
C ASN A 412 -18.66 -35.12 -29.32
N SER A 413 -19.05 -34.44 -28.22
CA SER A 413 -19.72 -35.05 -27.07
C SER A 413 -20.94 -34.24 -26.62
N HIS A 414 -22.13 -34.81 -26.81
CA HIS A 414 -23.37 -34.23 -26.29
C HIS A 414 -23.39 -34.12 -24.75
N ILE A 415 -22.58 -34.93 -24.05
CA ILE A 415 -22.50 -34.99 -22.58
C ILE A 415 -21.71 -33.82 -22.01
N LEU A 416 -20.67 -33.34 -22.73
CA LEU A 416 -19.75 -32.30 -22.26
C LEU A 416 -20.07 -30.90 -22.80
N ASN A 417 -21.18 -30.73 -23.53
CA ASN A 417 -21.60 -29.46 -24.16
C ASN A 417 -21.74 -28.28 -23.18
N HIS A 418 -21.96 -28.55 -21.89
CA HIS A 418 -22.08 -27.53 -20.85
C HIS A 418 -20.74 -27.22 -20.14
N ARG A 419 -19.65 -27.91 -20.52
CA ARG A 419 -18.30 -27.72 -19.99
C ARG A 419 -17.47 -26.87 -20.95
N LYS A 420 -16.45 -26.22 -20.41
CA LYS A 420 -15.46 -25.45 -21.19
C LYS A 420 -14.13 -26.21 -21.23
N PRO A 421 -13.27 -25.99 -22.24
CA PRO A 421 -11.95 -26.63 -22.32
C PRO A 421 -11.12 -26.49 -21.04
N GLU A 422 -11.24 -25.38 -20.33
CA GLU A 422 -10.55 -25.14 -19.06
C GLU A 422 -11.00 -26.10 -17.96
N HIS A 423 -12.28 -26.51 -17.96
CA HIS A 423 -12.80 -27.49 -17.00
C HIS A 423 -12.19 -28.87 -17.23
N LEU A 424 -12.04 -29.28 -18.50
CA LEU A 424 -11.45 -30.57 -18.88
C LEU A 424 -9.95 -30.61 -18.53
N LYS A 425 -9.21 -29.52 -18.82
CA LYS A 425 -7.80 -29.40 -18.42
C LYS A 425 -7.62 -29.45 -16.92
N ALA A 426 -8.47 -28.75 -16.16
CA ALA A 426 -8.42 -28.78 -14.70
C ALA A 426 -8.72 -30.18 -14.15
N PHE A 427 -9.67 -30.91 -14.74
CA PHE A 427 -9.96 -32.29 -14.36
C PHE A 427 -8.76 -33.22 -14.57
N ILE A 428 -8.14 -33.20 -15.76
CA ILE A 428 -6.99 -34.05 -16.08
C ILE A 428 -5.78 -33.68 -15.24
N SER A 429 -5.49 -32.39 -15.06
CA SER A 429 -4.41 -31.93 -14.19
C SER A 429 -4.57 -32.42 -12.75
N ASN A 430 -5.80 -32.45 -12.23
CA ASN A 430 -6.08 -32.97 -10.89
C ASN A 430 -5.92 -34.49 -10.82
N GLN A 431 -6.28 -35.24 -11.86
CA GLN A 431 -6.10 -36.70 -11.92
C GLN A 431 -4.62 -37.09 -12.04
N ILE A 432 -3.85 -36.37 -12.87
CA ILE A 432 -2.39 -36.51 -12.98
C ILE A 432 -1.72 -36.24 -11.62
N GLN A 433 -2.16 -35.20 -10.90
CA GLN A 433 -1.65 -34.91 -9.55
C GLN A 433 -2.00 -35.99 -8.52
N LYS A 434 -3.20 -36.59 -8.59
CA LYS A 434 -3.58 -37.74 -7.74
C LYS A 434 -2.75 -38.98 -8.07
N GLY A 435 -2.52 -39.26 -9.36
CA GLY A 435 -1.68 -40.38 -9.81
C GLY A 435 -0.23 -40.28 -9.35
N LYS A 436 0.34 -39.06 -9.30
CA LYS A 436 1.69 -38.81 -8.76
C LYS A 436 1.80 -39.00 -7.24
N GLN A 437 0.69 -38.96 -6.50
CA GLN A 437 0.65 -39.15 -5.04
C GLN A 437 0.46 -40.62 -4.60
N ALA A 438 0.30 -41.56 -5.54
CA ALA A 438 0.22 -42.99 -5.26
C ALA A 438 1.54 -43.69 -5.65
N PRO A 439 2.56 -43.74 -4.76
CA PRO A 439 3.72 -44.59 -5.01
C PRO A 439 3.38 -46.05 -4.69
N ASN A 440 3.72 -46.95 -5.63
CA ASN A 440 3.97 -48.39 -5.46
C ASN A 440 3.30 -49.07 -4.24
N THR A 441 2.08 -49.56 -4.42
CA THR A 441 1.67 -50.83 -3.80
C THR A 441 1.52 -51.87 -4.89
N ARG A 442 2.66 -52.48 -5.24
CA ARG A 442 2.77 -53.89 -5.59
C ARG A 442 4.21 -54.34 -5.37
#